data_AF-A0A938WCF4-F1
#
_entry.id   AF-A0A938WCF4-F1
#
_cell.length_a   1.000
_cell.length_b   1.000
_cell.length_c   1.000
_cell.angle_alpha   90.00
_cell.angle_beta   90.00
_cell.angle_gamma   90.00
#
_symmetry.space_group_name_H-M   'P 1'
#
loop_
_entity.id
_entity.type
_entity.pdbx_description
1 polymer ?
#
loop_
_entity_poly.entity_id
_entity_poly.type
_entity_poly.pdbx_seq_one_letter_code
_entity_poly.pdbx_strand_id
1 'polypeptide(L)'
;MSSYASNGGFNQRFGGKAVFLQQLRGAPFTASGAITLGRNYAASSFQGYLFAETINTWEANPWLAFNLNPKLAWSGVETPFGIGVSANLQLGSSFQLIPEVNAVATDLGSSNATLSLRWLPRPTSALDIYVSNAAGVYDIGQLLRNDSARVGAKFTIQL
;
A
#
# COMPACT_ATOMS: atom_id res chain seq x y z
N MET A 1 -7.66 8.22 17.46
CA MET A 1 -8.23 8.64 16.16
C MET A 1 -7.17 9.47 15.45
N SER A 2 -6.68 9.03 14.28
CA SER A 2 -5.59 9.75 13.60
C SER A 2 -6.11 11.00 12.88
N SER A 3 -5.33 12.09 12.88
CA SER A 3 -5.67 13.35 12.16
C SER A 3 -5.81 13.17 10.64
N TYR A 4 -5.36 12.02 10.12
CA TYR A 4 -5.16 11.74 8.70
C TYR A 4 -6.32 11.03 8.01
N ALA A 5 -7.10 10.28 8.77
CA ALA A 5 -8.19 9.45 8.27
C ALA A 5 -9.34 9.49 9.28
N SER A 6 -10.41 10.18 8.91
CA SER A 6 -11.64 10.26 9.70
C SER A 6 -12.61 9.18 9.21
N ASN A 7 -13.38 8.60 10.12
CA ASN A 7 -14.51 7.75 9.73
C ASN A 7 -15.62 8.64 9.17
N GLY A 8 -15.85 8.58 7.85
CA GLY A 8 -16.97 9.25 7.18
C GLY A 8 -16.66 10.58 6.49
N GLY A 9 -15.42 11.10 6.59
CA GLY A 9 -15.00 12.28 5.84
C GLY A 9 -14.65 11.95 4.38
N PHE A 10 -14.99 12.86 3.47
CA PHE A 10 -14.55 12.75 2.08
C PHE A 10 -13.04 12.96 2.00
N ASN A 11 -12.33 12.03 1.37
CA ASN A 11 -10.88 12.08 1.22
C ASN A 11 -10.55 12.16 -0.27
N GLN A 12 -9.95 13.27 -0.71
CA GLN A 12 -9.44 13.41 -2.07
C GLN A 12 -7.95 13.11 -2.09
N ARG A 13 -7.50 12.42 -3.14
CA ARG A 13 -6.11 12.03 -3.32
C ARG A 13 -5.76 12.10 -4.79
N PHE A 14 -4.56 12.60 -5.08
CA PHE A 14 -3.98 12.64 -6.41
C PHE A 14 -2.52 12.23 -6.31
N GLY A 15 -2.10 11.33 -7.18
CA GLY A 15 -0.75 10.79 -7.12
C GLY A 15 -0.31 10.18 -8.43
N GLY A 16 0.98 9.87 -8.50
CA GLY A 16 1.61 9.24 -9.64
C GLY A 16 2.58 8.17 -9.18
N LYS A 17 2.78 7.17 -10.03
CA LYS A 17 3.75 6.09 -9.85
C LYS A 17 4.63 6.00 -11.08
N ALA A 18 5.93 5.86 -10.88
CA ALA A 18 6.92 5.69 -11.94
C ALA A 18 7.79 4.46 -11.65
N VAL A 19 8.12 3.71 -12.71
CA VAL A 19 9.06 2.58 -12.65
C VAL A 19 10.43 3.08 -13.11
N PHE A 20 11.45 2.88 -12.28
CA PHE A 20 12.83 3.32 -12.55
C PHE A 20 13.71 2.17 -13.02
N LEU A 21 13.56 0.98 -12.42
CA LEU A 21 14.29 -0.24 -12.75
C LEU A 21 13.31 -1.38 -12.99
N GLN A 22 13.65 -2.32 -13.86
CA GLN A 22 12.81 -3.47 -14.16
C GLN A 22 13.66 -4.74 -14.32
N GLN A 23 13.36 -5.76 -13.51
CA GLN A 23 14.11 -7.02 -13.51
C GLN A 23 13.97 -7.75 -14.85
N LEU A 24 12.79 -7.71 -15.47
CA LEU A 24 12.54 -8.23 -16.82
C LEU A 24 13.36 -7.53 -17.92
N ARG A 25 13.97 -6.37 -17.63
CA ARG A 25 14.87 -5.64 -18.55
C ARG A 25 16.34 -5.78 -18.17
N GLY A 26 16.69 -6.76 -17.34
CA GLY A 26 18.08 -7.08 -16.95
C GLY A 26 18.58 -6.36 -15.69
N ALA A 27 17.74 -5.56 -15.01
CA ALA A 27 18.10 -5.03 -13.70
C ALA A 27 18.08 -6.14 -12.62
N PRO A 28 18.83 -6.01 -11.51
CA PRO A 28 18.82 -7.03 -10.44
C PRO A 28 17.49 -7.12 -9.69
N PHE A 29 16.70 -6.04 -9.69
CA PHE A 29 15.37 -5.96 -9.08
C PHE A 29 14.52 -4.91 -9.82
N THR A 30 13.21 -4.95 -9.62
CA THR A 30 12.29 -3.91 -10.10
C THR A 30 12.15 -2.84 -9.03
N ALA A 31 12.36 -1.58 -9.39
CA ALA A 31 12.24 -0.44 -8.48
C ALA A 31 11.25 0.57 -9.04
N SER A 32 10.31 1.00 -8.21
CA SER A 32 9.37 2.05 -8.56
C SER A 32 9.14 3.00 -7.38
N GLY A 33 8.67 4.20 -7.68
CA GLY A 33 8.33 5.20 -6.67
C GLY A 33 6.92 5.70 -6.90
N ALA A 34 6.19 5.96 -5.82
CA ALA A 34 4.88 6.59 -5.87
C ALA A 34 4.84 7.79 -4.93
N ILE A 35 4.17 8.84 -5.36
CA ILE A 35 3.90 10.04 -4.57
C ILE A 35 2.40 10.33 -4.66
N THR A 36 1.78 10.57 -3.51
CA THR A 36 0.37 10.94 -3.40
C THR A 36 0.21 12.17 -2.54
N LEU A 37 -0.49 13.17 -3.05
CA LEU A 37 -1.02 14.29 -2.29
C LEU A 37 -2.46 13.99 -1.91
N GLY A 38 -2.80 14.15 -0.64
CA GLY A 38 -4.16 13.90 -0.16
C GLY A 38 -4.65 14.99 0.78
N ARG A 39 -5.97 15.12 0.88
CA ARG A 39 -6.64 15.98 1.85
C ARG A 39 -7.86 15.29 2.41
N ASN A 40 -7.98 15.32 3.73
CA ASN A 40 -9.16 14.87 4.45
C ASN A 40 -10.08 16.06 4.68
N TYR A 41 -11.32 16.00 4.18
CA TYR A 41 -12.34 17.05 4.37
C TYR A 41 -13.24 16.80 5.58
N ALA A 42 -12.70 16.24 6.66
CA ALA A 42 -13.39 16.25 7.94
C ALA A 42 -13.54 17.69 8.44
N ALA A 43 -14.75 18.06 8.86
CA ALA A 43 -15.06 19.40 9.39
C ALA A 43 -14.15 19.84 10.55
N SER A 44 -13.50 18.88 11.23
CA SER A 44 -12.64 19.11 12.38
C SER A 44 -11.14 19.32 12.06
N SER A 45 -10.66 19.07 10.84
CA SER A 45 -9.20 19.00 10.61
C SER A 45 -8.74 19.53 9.24
N PHE A 46 -9.49 19.35 8.14
CA PHE A 46 -9.09 19.75 6.78
C PHE A 46 -7.64 19.38 6.38
N GLN A 47 -7.04 18.39 7.07
CA GLN A 47 -5.60 18.16 7.03
C GLN A 47 -5.16 17.61 5.67
N GLY A 48 -4.18 18.29 5.08
CA GLY A 48 -3.46 17.82 3.91
C GLY A 48 -2.27 16.92 4.30
N TYR A 49 -1.88 16.03 3.40
CA TYR A 49 -0.67 15.23 3.52
C TYR A 49 -0.02 14.99 2.17
N LEU A 50 1.31 14.82 2.19
CA LEU A 50 2.12 14.23 1.14
C LEU A 50 2.53 12.85 1.60
N PHE A 51 2.33 11.84 0.78
CA PHE A 51 2.79 10.47 0.98
C PHE A 51 3.77 10.13 -0.13
N ALA A 52 4.85 9.44 0.21
CA ALA A 52 5.80 8.91 -0.75
C ALA A 52 6.22 7.50 -0.35
N GLU A 53 6.31 6.61 -1.32
CA GLU A 53 6.83 5.27 -1.13
C GLU A 53 7.76 4.86 -2.27
N THR A 54 8.71 4.00 -1.95
CA THR A 54 9.39 3.20 -2.97
C THR A 54 8.86 1.77 -2.90
N ILE A 55 8.77 1.11 -4.04
CA ILE A 55 8.26 -0.26 -4.19
C ILE A 55 9.37 -1.02 -4.90
N ASN A 56 10.11 -1.82 -4.13
CA ASN A 56 11.25 -2.58 -4.62
C ASN A 56 10.88 -4.06 -4.61
N THR A 57 10.81 -4.66 -5.79
CA THR A 57 10.40 -6.05 -5.98
C THR A 57 11.56 -6.87 -6.49
N TRP A 58 11.82 -8.00 -5.82
CA TRP A 58 12.76 -9.01 -6.29
C TRP A 58 12.01 -10.31 -6.56
N GLU A 59 11.98 -10.72 -7.82
CA GLU A 59 11.43 -12.00 -8.26
C GLU A 59 12.46 -13.10 -7.98
N ALA A 60 12.21 -13.89 -6.93
CA ALA A 60 13.08 -14.98 -6.53
C ALA A 60 12.92 -16.19 -7.48
N ASN A 61 11.68 -16.45 -7.92
CA ASN A 61 11.33 -17.48 -8.89
C ASN A 61 9.92 -17.19 -9.47
N PRO A 62 9.42 -17.98 -10.44
CA PRO A 62 8.13 -17.71 -11.09
C PRO A 62 6.89 -17.74 -10.17
N TRP A 63 6.99 -18.28 -8.96
CA TRP A 63 5.88 -18.38 -8.01
C TRP A 63 6.03 -17.48 -6.78
N LEU A 64 7.16 -16.79 -6.62
CA LEU A 64 7.49 -16.00 -5.44
C LEU A 64 8.28 -14.75 -5.81
N ALA A 65 7.71 -13.59 -5.48
CA ALA A 65 8.43 -12.32 -5.47
C ALA A 65 8.33 -11.67 -4.09
N PHE A 66 9.41 -11.04 -3.64
CA PHE A 66 9.44 -10.30 -2.39
C PHE A 66 9.40 -8.80 -2.68
N ASN A 67 8.75 -8.03 -1.81
CA ASN A 67 8.73 -6.57 -1.90
C ASN A 67 9.23 -5.93 -0.61
N LEU A 68 9.99 -4.84 -0.77
CA LEU A 68 10.42 -3.95 0.29
C LEU A 68 10.00 -2.52 -0.04
N ASN A 69 9.21 -1.94 0.86
CA ASN A 69 8.49 -0.70 0.64
C ASN A 69 8.74 0.34 1.74
N PRO A 70 9.90 1.02 1.75
CA PRO A 70 10.07 2.23 2.54
C PRO A 70 9.03 3.28 2.15
N LYS A 71 8.33 3.82 3.14
CA LYS A 71 7.25 4.79 2.96
C LYS A 71 7.27 5.87 4.03
N LEU A 72 6.88 7.08 3.63
CA LEU A 72 6.80 8.25 4.50
C LEU A 72 5.51 9.01 4.19
N ALA A 73 4.97 9.69 5.19
CA ALA A 73 4.02 10.76 4.98
C ALA A 73 4.42 12.00 5.75
N TRP A 74 3.99 13.16 5.26
CA TRP A 74 4.23 14.46 5.87
C TRP A 74 2.96 15.30 5.79
N SER A 75 2.56 15.90 6.90
CA SER A 75 1.37 16.78 6.96
C SER A 75 1.63 18.15 7.58
N GLY A 76 2.89 18.49 7.84
CA GLY A 76 3.27 19.67 8.60
C GLY A 76 3.06 19.53 10.12
N VAL A 77 2.28 18.55 10.59
CA VAL A 77 2.07 18.26 12.02
C VAL A 77 2.86 17.04 12.48
N GLU A 78 2.79 15.94 11.72
CA GLU A 78 3.61 14.75 11.97
C GLU A 78 4.20 14.24 10.65
N THR A 79 5.22 13.39 10.80
CA THR A 79 5.94 12.78 9.67
C THR A 79 6.08 11.27 9.89
N PRO A 80 5.00 10.48 9.78
CA PRO A 80 5.09 9.03 9.90
C PRO A 80 6.00 8.45 8.84
N PHE A 81 6.87 7.54 9.26
CA PHE A 81 7.70 6.75 8.36
C PHE A 81 7.59 5.28 8.74
N GLY A 82 7.77 4.42 7.75
CA GLY A 82 7.68 2.99 7.95
C GLY A 82 8.29 2.20 6.81
N ILE A 83 8.39 0.90 7.01
CA ILE A 83 8.88 -0.05 6.01
C ILE A 83 7.82 -1.15 5.89
N GLY A 84 7.31 -1.33 4.68
CA GLY A 84 6.49 -2.47 4.32
C GLY A 84 7.36 -3.62 3.82
N VAL A 85 7.04 -4.84 4.23
CA VAL A 85 7.59 -6.07 3.65
C VAL A 85 6.42 -6.91 3.20
N SER A 86 6.45 -7.37 1.96
CA SER A 86 5.40 -8.25 1.43
C SER A 86 5.98 -9.33 0.52
N ALA A 87 5.14 -10.31 0.20
CA ALA A 87 5.45 -11.33 -0.79
C ALA A 87 4.27 -11.48 -1.75
N ASN A 88 4.57 -11.81 -3.00
CA ASN A 88 3.61 -12.18 -4.02
C ASN A 88 3.77 -13.67 -4.28
N LEU A 89 2.83 -14.48 -3.77
CA LEU A 89 2.82 -15.93 -3.90
C LEU A 89 1.85 -16.34 -5.00
N GLN A 90 2.34 -16.87 -6.11
CA GLN A 90 1.50 -17.34 -7.20
C GLN A 90 0.91 -18.72 -6.87
N LEU A 91 -0.41 -18.80 -6.72
CA LEU A 91 -1.16 -20.03 -6.41
C LEU A 91 -1.71 -20.67 -7.70
N GLY A 92 -0.88 -20.76 -8.75
CA GLY A 92 -1.27 -21.20 -10.09
C GLY A 92 -1.54 -20.03 -11.06
N SER A 93 -2.18 -20.28 -12.19
CA SER A 93 -2.33 -19.26 -13.25
C SER A 93 -3.28 -18.11 -12.92
N SER A 94 -4.24 -18.33 -12.02
CA SER A 94 -5.35 -17.41 -11.80
C SER A 94 -5.38 -16.73 -10.43
N PHE A 95 -4.53 -17.16 -9.48
CA PHE A 95 -4.59 -16.67 -8.11
C PHE A 95 -3.22 -16.28 -7.57
N GLN A 96 -3.19 -15.25 -6.75
CA GLN A 96 -2.00 -14.78 -6.06
C GLN A 96 -2.35 -14.40 -4.61
N LEU A 97 -1.57 -14.88 -3.65
CA LEU A 97 -1.68 -14.51 -2.24
C LEU A 97 -0.62 -13.46 -1.91
N ILE A 98 -1.03 -12.39 -1.24
CA ILE A 98 -0.18 -11.23 -0.96
C ILE A 98 -0.28 -10.88 0.53
N PRO A 99 0.57 -11.50 1.39
CA PRO A 99 0.78 -11.03 2.75
C PRO A 99 1.68 -9.77 2.74
N GLU A 100 1.32 -8.77 3.53
CA GLU A 100 2.10 -7.56 3.79
C GLU A 100 2.10 -7.25 5.28
N VAL A 101 3.27 -6.86 5.80
CA VAL A 101 3.42 -6.27 7.14
C VAL A 101 4.12 -4.93 7.01
N ASN A 102 3.58 -3.92 7.68
CA ASN A 102 4.17 -2.59 7.77
C ASN A 102 4.67 -2.36 9.19
N ALA A 103 5.96 -2.09 9.34
CA ALA A 103 6.54 -1.58 10.57
C ALA A 103 6.59 -0.05 10.50
N VAL A 104 5.89 0.63 11.41
CA VAL A 104 5.74 2.09 11.41
C VAL A 104 6.42 2.66 12.66
N ALA A 105 7.27 3.65 12.46
CA ALA A 105 8.20 4.14 13.46
C ALA A 105 7.78 5.43 14.16
N THR A 106 6.59 5.98 13.85
CA THR A 106 6.08 7.19 14.51
C THR A 106 5.70 6.98 15.97
N ASP A 107 5.49 5.73 16.39
CA ASP A 107 5.42 5.27 17.78
C ASP A 107 5.45 3.74 17.75
N LEU A 108 6.29 3.12 18.59
CA LEU A 108 6.76 1.72 18.58
C LEU A 108 5.69 0.59 18.62
N GLY A 109 4.40 0.89 18.45
CA GLY A 109 3.29 -0.09 18.51
C GLY A 109 2.33 -0.09 17.30
N SER A 110 2.58 0.74 16.28
CA SER A 110 1.62 0.99 15.19
C SER A 110 1.79 0.10 13.94
N SER A 111 2.55 -0.99 14.05
CA SER A 111 2.68 -1.97 12.97
C SER A 111 1.32 -2.55 12.57
N ASN A 112 1.13 -2.75 11.27
CA ASN A 112 -0.09 -3.33 10.71
C ASN A 112 0.23 -4.44 9.72
N ALA A 113 -0.77 -5.26 9.43
CA ALA A 113 -0.68 -6.38 8.52
C ALA A 113 -1.91 -6.42 7.63
N THR A 114 -1.68 -6.85 6.39
CA THR A 114 -2.69 -7.06 5.36
C THR A 114 -2.47 -8.42 4.73
N LEU A 115 -3.54 -9.18 4.54
CA LEU A 115 -3.53 -10.39 3.73
C LEU A 115 -4.52 -10.21 2.59
N SER A 116 -4.04 -10.28 1.35
CA SER A 116 -4.87 -10.14 0.15
C SER A 116 -4.83 -11.41 -0.69
N LEU A 117 -5.98 -11.82 -1.21
CA LEU A 117 -6.11 -12.80 -2.27
C LEU A 117 -6.50 -12.08 -3.56
N ARG A 118 -5.64 -12.17 -4.56
CA ARG A 118 -5.85 -11.63 -5.90
C ARG A 118 -6.32 -12.73 -6.84
N TRP A 119 -7.44 -12.50 -7.50
CA TRP A 119 -7.90 -13.26 -8.65
C TRP A 119 -7.55 -12.52 -9.95
N LEU A 120 -7.00 -13.24 -10.91
CA LEU A 120 -6.58 -12.77 -12.23
C LEU A 120 -7.48 -13.37 -13.32
N PRO A 121 -8.73 -12.89 -13.48
CA PRO A 121 -9.66 -13.45 -14.46
C PRO A 121 -9.19 -13.23 -15.91
N ARG A 122 -8.42 -12.17 -16.16
CA ARG A 122 -7.81 -11.84 -17.46
C ARG A 122 -6.46 -11.16 -17.24
N PRO A 123 -5.56 -11.12 -18.24
CA PRO A 123 -4.30 -10.39 -18.13
C PRO A 123 -4.45 -8.89 -17.82
N THR A 124 -5.59 -8.30 -18.16
CA THR A 124 -5.88 -6.86 -18.01
C THR A 124 -6.78 -6.53 -16.82
N SER A 125 -7.17 -7.52 -16.01
CA SER A 125 -8.02 -7.26 -14.84
C SER A 125 -7.66 -8.10 -13.63
N ALA A 126 -7.88 -7.52 -12.45
CA ALA A 126 -7.61 -8.19 -11.18
C ALA A 126 -8.69 -7.82 -10.15
N LEU A 127 -9.08 -8.80 -9.33
CA LEU A 127 -9.90 -8.59 -8.15
C LEU A 127 -9.08 -8.99 -6.92
N ASP A 128 -8.81 -8.03 -6.05
CA ASP A 128 -8.22 -8.24 -4.73
C ASP A 128 -9.35 -8.30 -3.70
N ILE A 129 -9.37 -9.33 -2.85
CA ILE A 129 -10.12 -9.36 -1.59
C ILE A 129 -9.09 -9.39 -0.47
N TYR A 130 -9.25 -8.56 0.55
CA TYR A 130 -8.25 -8.43 1.60
C TYR A 130 -8.85 -8.29 3.00
N VAL A 131 -8.07 -8.73 3.99
CA VAL A 131 -8.27 -8.47 5.41
C VAL A 131 -7.07 -7.67 5.91
N SER A 132 -7.31 -6.57 6.62
CA SER A 132 -6.25 -5.67 7.08
C SER A 132 -6.59 -5.01 8.41
N ASN A 133 -5.59 -4.80 9.26
CA ASN A 133 -5.71 -3.88 10.41
C ASN A 133 -5.02 -2.52 10.14
N ALA A 134 -4.66 -2.23 8.90
CA ALA A 134 -4.31 -0.86 8.48
C ALA A 134 -5.59 -0.01 8.35
N ALA A 135 -5.45 1.31 8.50
CA ALA A 135 -6.55 2.25 8.27
C ALA A 135 -6.95 2.27 6.78
N GLY A 136 -6.00 1.96 5.90
CA GLY A 136 -6.24 1.69 4.48
C GLY A 136 -5.06 0.96 3.85
N VAL A 137 -5.30 0.28 2.74
CA VAL A 137 -4.27 -0.48 2.00
C VAL A 137 -3.50 0.38 0.97
N TYR A 138 -3.76 1.70 0.93
CA TYR A 138 -3.11 2.68 0.04
C TYR A 138 -2.73 3.95 0.78
N ASP A 139 -1.68 4.60 0.28
CA ASP A 139 -1.16 5.89 0.74
C ASP A 139 -0.87 5.90 2.24
N ILE A 140 -1.08 7.05 2.88
CA ILE A 140 -0.94 7.24 4.33
C ILE A 140 -1.73 6.24 5.16
N GLY A 141 -2.79 5.62 4.61
CA GLY A 141 -3.55 4.57 5.29
C GLY A 141 -2.70 3.37 5.70
N GLN A 142 -1.63 3.08 4.96
CA GLN A 142 -0.70 1.98 5.25
C GLN A 142 0.21 2.29 6.44
N LEU A 143 0.36 3.56 6.81
CA LEU A 143 1.15 4.02 7.96
C LEU A 143 0.29 4.15 9.23
N LEU A 144 -1.01 3.88 9.14
CA LEU A 144 -1.95 4.09 10.23
C LEU A 144 -2.56 2.74 10.61
N ARG A 145 -2.49 2.39 11.90
CA ARG A 145 -3.15 1.21 12.43
C ARG A 145 -4.60 1.51 12.77
N ASN A 146 -5.47 0.52 12.56
CA ASN A 146 -6.81 0.47 13.10
C ASN A 146 -6.88 -0.66 14.15
N ASP A 147 -7.62 -0.43 15.23
CA ASP A 147 -7.74 -1.42 16.31
C ASP A 147 -8.57 -2.64 15.90
N SER A 148 -9.39 -2.50 14.86
CA SER A 148 -10.21 -3.56 14.30
C SER A 148 -9.75 -3.95 12.90
N ALA A 149 -9.79 -5.26 12.61
CA ALA A 149 -9.62 -5.76 11.25
C ALA A 149 -10.76 -5.26 10.33
N ARG A 150 -10.41 -4.99 9.08
CA ARG A 150 -11.31 -4.55 8.02
C ARG A 150 -11.21 -5.52 6.86
N VAL A 151 -12.34 -5.78 6.23
CA VAL A 151 -12.42 -6.52 4.97
C VAL A 151 -12.66 -5.50 3.86
N GLY A 152 -11.99 -5.68 2.72
CA GLY A 152 -12.23 -4.85 1.55
C GLY A 152 -11.97 -5.59 0.25
N ALA A 153 -12.35 -4.95 -0.84
CA ALA A 153 -12.08 -5.45 -2.17
C ALA A 153 -11.63 -4.32 -3.08
N LYS A 154 -10.76 -4.64 -4.06
CA LYS A 154 -10.37 -3.75 -5.14
C LYS A 154 -10.51 -4.47 -6.46
N PHE A 155 -11.20 -3.82 -7.40
CA PHE A 155 -11.17 -4.23 -8.79
C PHE A 155 -10.23 -3.31 -9.58
N THR A 156 -9.34 -3.90 -10.37
CA THR A 156 -8.38 -3.20 -11.22
C THR A 156 -8.64 -3.57 -12.67
N ILE A 157 -8.67 -2.58 -13.56
CA ILE A 157 -8.73 -2.74 -15.01
C ILE A 157 -7.57 -1.94 -15.61
N GLN A 158 -6.80 -2.57 -16.48
CA GLN A 158 -5.83 -1.89 -17.34
C GLN A 158 -6.47 -1.68 -18.71
N LEU A 159 -6.49 -0.41 -19.14
CA LEU A 159 -7.00 0.03 -20.44
C LEU A 159 -5.88 0.09 -21.47
#